data_AF-A0A8T4XWA6-F1
#
_entry.id   AF-A0A8T4XWA6-F1
#
_cell.length_a   1.000
_cell.length_b   1.000
_cell.length_c   1.000
_cell.angle_alpha   90.00
_cell.angle_beta   90.00
_cell.angle_gamma   90.00
#
_symmetry.space_group_name_H-M   'P 1'
#
loop_
_entity.id
_entity.type
_entity.pdbx_description
1 polymer ?
#
loop_
_entity_poly.entity_id
_entity_poly.type
_entity_poly.pdbx_seq_one_letter_code
_entity_poly.pdbx_strand_id
1 'polypeptide(L)' 'MIVDSHVHLKHGDVNRTEYRAETIVYTMDTVGIDVSVVFAMGTSTNRSIEMALEAHRRFPDRLIPYGLCYSKF' A
#
# COMPACT_ATOMS: atom_id res chain seq x y z
N MET A 1 -11.24 2.82 -16.22
CA MET A 1 -10.71 3.19 -14.91
C MET A 1 -11.30 2.27 -13.85
N ILE A 2 -10.54 1.25 -13.45
CA ILE A 2 -10.80 0.31 -12.36
C ILE A 2 -9.93 0.73 -11.17
N VAL A 3 -10.56 0.87 -10.01
CA VAL A 3 -9.87 1.24 -8.77
C VAL A 3 -9.96 0.09 -7.79
N ASP A 4 -8.79 -0.38 -7.33
CA ASP A 4 -8.71 -1.29 -6.19
C ASP A 4 -8.67 -0.47 -4.90
N SER A 5 -9.67 -0.68 -4.05
CA SER A 5 -9.81 0.06 -2.80
C SER A 5 -8.94 -0.47 -1.67
N HIS A 6 -8.27 -1.61 -1.83
CA HIS A 6 -7.63 -2.29 -0.69
C HIS A 6 -6.38 -3.08 -1.07
N VAL A 7 -5.21 -2.44 -0.97
CA VAL A 7 -3.91 -3.10 -1.20
C VAL A 7 -2.95 -2.87 -0.05
N HIS A 8 -2.30 -3.95 0.40
CA HIS A 8 -1.34 -3.91 1.49
C HIS A 8 0.12 -3.85 0.99
N LEU A 9 0.84 -2.79 1.36
CA LEU A 9 2.31 -2.73 1.30
C LEU A 9 2.94 -3.61 2.38
N LYS A 10 2.26 -3.74 3.52
CA LYS A 10 2.64 -4.62 4.63
C LYS A 10 1.40 -5.31 5.17
N HIS A 11 1.46 -6.63 5.26
CA HIS A 11 0.41 -7.46 5.84
C HIS A 11 0.54 -7.54 7.36
N GLY A 12 -0.59 -7.72 8.03
CA GLY A 12 -0.67 -8.10 9.44
C GLY A 12 -0.62 -9.62 9.66
N ASP A 13 -0.16 -10.38 8.66
CA ASP A 13 -0.01 -11.82 8.73
C ASP A 13 1.15 -12.22 9.66
N VAL A 14 1.23 -13.51 10.02
CA VAL A 14 2.28 -14.04 10.91
C VAL A 14 3.69 -13.74 10.38
N ASN A 15 3.85 -13.75 9.06
CA ASN A 15 5.13 -13.49 8.40
C ASN A 15 5.42 -11.99 8.21
N ARG A 16 4.45 -11.11 8.53
CA ARG A 16 4.53 -9.65 8.36
C ARG A 16 4.97 -9.26 6.95
N THR A 17 4.43 -9.93 5.95
CA THR A 17 4.84 -9.88 4.55
C THR A 17 4.82 -8.45 4.01
N GLU A 18 5.92 -8.02 3.39
CA GLU A 18 6.05 -6.70 2.76
C GLU A 18 6.17 -6.84 1.24
N TYR A 19 5.40 -6.03 0.53
CA TYR A 19 5.43 -5.95 -0.93
C TYR A 19 6.03 -4.62 -1.37
N ARG A 20 6.92 -4.71 -2.36
CA ARG A 20 7.45 -3.53 -3.03
C ARG A 20 6.36 -2.90 -3.89
N ALA A 21 6.37 -1.57 -4.01
CA ALA A 21 5.42 -0.84 -4.85
C ALA A 21 5.44 -1.32 -6.32
N GLU A 22 6.61 -1.69 -6.84
CA GLU A 22 6.76 -2.25 -8.19
C GLU A 22 6.02 -3.56 -8.37
N THR A 23 6.01 -4.43 -7.34
CA THR A 23 5.29 -5.71 -7.38
C THR A 23 3.79 -5.47 -7.44
N ILE A 24 3.30 -4.48 -6.69
CA ILE A 24 1.90 -4.07 -6.71
C ILE A 24 1.52 -3.54 -8.09
N VAL A 25 2.28 -2.59 -8.64
CA VAL A 25 2.01 -2.00 -9.96
C VAL A 25 2.08 -3.05 -11.08
N TYR A 26 3.08 -3.94 -11.05
CA TYR A 26 3.15 -5.06 -12.00
C TYR A 26 1.90 -5.94 -11.95
N THR A 27 1.41 -6.24 -10.74
CA THR A 27 0.18 -7.02 -10.56
C THR A 27 -1.03 -6.27 -11.10
N MET A 28 -1.16 -4.98 -10.78
CA MET A 28 -2.21 -4.11 -11.30
C MET A 28 -2.24 -4.12 -12.83
N ASP A 29 -1.09 -3.95 -13.47
CA ASP A 29 -0.96 -3.96 -14.93
C ASP A 29 -1.36 -5.33 -15.52
N THR A 30 -1.02 -6.42 -14.85
CA THR A 30 -1.34 -7.79 -15.29
C THR A 30 -2.84 -8.09 -15.28
N VAL A 31 -3.60 -7.47 -14.37
CA VAL A 31 -5.05 -7.73 -14.19
C VAL A 31 -5.93 -6.57 -14.66
N GLY A 32 -5.34 -5.48 -15.15
CA GLY A 32 -6.06 -4.32 -15.68
C GLY A 32 -6.61 -3.36 -14.62
N ILE A 33 -5.94 -3.21 -13.47
CA ILE A 33 -6.27 -2.20 -12.45
C ILE A 33 -5.52 -0.89 -12.75
N ASP A 34 -6.26 0.21 -12.82
CA ASP A 34 -5.71 1.52 -13.15
C ASP A 34 -5.10 2.21 -11.93
N VAL A 35 -5.78 2.16 -10.77
CA VAL A 35 -5.36 2.86 -9.54
C VAL A 35 -5.63 1.98 -8.32
N SER A 36 -4.76 2.05 -7.31
CA SER A 36 -4.97 1.33 -6.05
C SER A 36 -4.76 2.21 -4.83
N VAL A 37 -5.59 2.00 -3.80
CA VAL A 37 -5.38 2.56 -2.46
C VAL A 37 -4.43 1.64 -1.69
N VAL A 38 -3.31 2.19 -1.22
CA VAL A 38 -2.25 1.42 -0.56
C VAL A 38 -2.05 1.84 0.90
N PHE A 39 -1.83 0.84 1.76
CA PHE A 39 -1.54 1.06 3.17
C PHE A 39 -0.70 -0.06 3.78
N ALA A 40 -0.07 0.21 4.92
CA ALA A 40 0.81 -0.73 5.60
C ALA A 40 0.28 -1.08 6.99
N MET A 41 0.01 -2.36 7.24
CA MET A 41 -0.46 -2.88 8.52
C MET A 41 0.68 -3.42 9.40
N GLY A 42 0.39 -3.72 10.66
CA GLY A 42 1.33 -4.44 11.54
C GLY A 42 2.61 -3.65 11.83
N THR A 43 2.52 -2.32 11.86
CA THR A 43 3.62 -1.39 12.11
C THR A 43 3.10 -0.14 12.85
N SER A 44 3.97 0.80 13.22
CA SER A 44 3.55 2.07 13.85
C SER A 44 2.79 2.98 12.89
N THR A 45 1.91 3.84 13.43
CA THR A 45 1.18 4.85 12.65
C THR A 45 2.14 5.64 11.75
N ASN A 46 3.23 6.17 12.31
CA ASN A 46 4.23 6.94 11.56
C ASN A 46 4.88 6.12 10.45
N ARG A 47 5.26 4.87 10.74
CA ARG A 47 5.87 4.00 9.74
C ARG A 47 4.88 3.60 8.64
N SER A 48 3.61 3.39 8.99
CA SER A 48 2.57 3.07 7.99
C SER A 48 2.38 4.20 6.98
N ILE A 49 2.37 5.44 7.47
CA ILE A 49 2.24 6.65 6.66
C ILE A 49 3.48 6.81 5.77
N GLU A 50 4.67 6.64 6.33
CA GLU A 50 5.92 6.76 5.59
C GLU A 50 5.98 5.76 4.43
N MET A 51 5.65 4.49 4.68
CA MET A 51 5.63 3.46 3.65
C MET A 51 4.61 3.77 2.53
N ALA A 52 3.41 4.21 2.89
CA ALA A 52 2.40 4.58 1.90
C ALA A 52 2.84 5.79 1.05
N LEU A 53 3.43 6.81 1.68
CA LEU A 53 3.96 7.99 0.98
C LEU A 53 5.15 7.65 0.09
N GLU A 54 6.04 6.75 0.50
CA GLU A 54 7.15 6.28 -0.32
C GLU A 54 6.63 5.59 -1.59
N ALA A 55 5.65 4.69 -1.46
CA ALA A 55 5.03 4.04 -2.61
C ALA A 55 4.36 5.06 -3.55
N HIS A 56 3.59 6.00 -3.00
CA HIS A 56 2.95 7.07 -3.77
C HIS A 56 3.96 7.93 -4.53
N ARG A 57 5.05 8.38 -3.89
CA ARG A 57 6.07 9.22 -4.56
C ARG A 57 6.69 8.54 -5.78
N ARG A 58 6.76 7.21 -5.78
CA ARG A 58 7.31 6.43 -6.90
C ARG A 58 6.31 6.24 -8.02
N PHE A 59 5.01 6.19 -7.70
CA PHE A 59 3.93 5.97 -8.65
C PHE A 59 2.73 6.90 -8.35
N PRO A 60 2.91 8.22 -8.51
CA PRO A 60 1.96 9.22 -8.00
C PRO A 60 0.58 9.11 -8.64
N ASP A 61 0.52 8.69 -9.90
CA ASP A 61 -0.73 8.56 -10.67
C ASP A 61 -1.39 7.17 -10.54
N ARG A 62 -0.76 6.23 -9.80
CA ARG A 62 -1.22 4.84 -9.70
C ARG A 62 -1.54 4.42 -8.26
N LEU A 63 -0.79 4.92 -7.28
CA LEU A 63 -0.92 4.49 -5.88
C LEU A 63 -1.38 5.65 -5.00
N ILE A 64 -2.57 5.53 -4.41
CA ILE A 64 -3.13 6.51 -3.48
C ILE A 64 -2.74 6.11 -2.06
N PRO A 65 -2.00 6.95 -1.31
CA PRO A 65 -1.56 6.60 0.03
C PRO A 65 -2.72 6.71 1.03
N TYR A 66 -2.91 5.68 1.87
CA TYR A 66 -3.85 5.69 2.99
C TYR A 66 -3.09 5.41 4.31
N GLY A 67 -3.11 6.40 5.22
CA GLY A 67 -2.45 6.28 6.51
C GLY A 67 -3.30 5.48 7.51
N LEU A 68 -2.70 4.47 8.16
CA LEU A 68 -3.37 3.74 9.24
C LEU A 68 -3.03 4.34 10.60
N CYS A 69 -4.06 4.71 11.36
CA CYS A 69 -3.92 5.24 12.70
C CYS A 69 -4.21 4.15 13.74
N TYR A 70 -3.20 3.77 14.52
CA TYR A 70 -3.35 2.89 15.66
C TYR A 70 -3.57 3.72 16.92
N SER A 71 -4.65 3.44 17.65
CA SER A 71 -5.03 4.21 18.84
C SER A 71 -4.37 3.73 20.14
N LYS A 72 -3.80 2.52 20.17
CA LYS A 72 -3.07 1.94 21.31
C LYS A 72 -2.02 0.93 20.83
N PHE A 73 -0.81 1.00 21.40
CA PHE A 73 0.16 -0.09 21.44
C PHE A 73 0.08 -0.77 22.80
#